data_AF-A0A0Q0VTW0-F1
#
_entry.id   AF-A0A0Q0VTW0-F1
#
_cell.length_a   1.000
_cell.length_b   1.000
_cell.length_c   1.000
_cell.angle_alpha   90.00
_cell.angle_beta   90.00
_cell.angle_gamma   90.00
#
_symmetry.space_group_name_H-M   'P 1'
#
loop_
_entity.id
_entity.type
_entity.pdbx_description
1 polymer ?
#
loop_
_entity_poly.entity_id
_entity_poly.type
_entity_poly.pdbx_seq_one_letter_code
_entity_poly.pdbx_strand_id
1 'polypeptide(L)'
;ARKGEIDPWDVDLTQVTEKFLERIEAMGDRDLPALGRTLLYASILLRMKSDSIEEGGEEPEDDLLDEFDDVTPIVRRRTVEGLPAPPIRRRTRRPVTLDELIAELKRAEKVAERKVGRAREMPEPTVEDAMERAHEEGIEERIRSLRGLIFERLAGKDRISFSDLGESDVLNYVSLLFMAGRREIWLTQETLFGELYISRHPDGEGVPLA
;
A
#
# COMPACT_ATOMS: atom_id res chain seq x y z
N ALA A 1 -17.27 -25.48 17.11
CA ALA A 1 -17.52 -25.54 18.56
C ALA A 1 -18.94 -25.99 18.90
N ARG A 2 -19.98 -25.14 18.80
CA ARG A 2 -21.36 -25.50 19.24
C ARG A 2 -22.03 -26.65 18.46
N LYS A 3 -21.58 -26.89 17.22
CA LYS A 3 -21.98 -28.04 16.37
C LYS A 3 -21.05 -29.26 16.49
N GLY A 4 -20.03 -29.22 17.36
CA GLY A 4 -19.03 -30.28 17.51
C GLY A 4 -17.91 -30.29 16.45
N GLU A 5 -17.96 -29.41 15.45
CA GLU A 5 -17.05 -29.44 14.30
C GLU A 5 -15.63 -28.90 14.52
N ILE A 6 -15.32 -28.35 15.70
CA ILE A 6 -14.01 -27.74 16.03
C ILE A 6 -13.70 -28.12 17.47
N ASP A 7 -12.51 -28.67 17.72
CA ASP A 7 -11.99 -28.93 19.06
C ASP A 7 -11.60 -27.60 19.75
N PRO A 8 -12.16 -27.28 20.93
CA PRO A 8 -11.80 -26.06 21.66
C PRO A 8 -10.34 -25.97 22.12
N TRP A 9 -9.64 -27.10 22.25
CA TRP A 9 -8.28 -27.16 22.79
C TRP A 9 -7.20 -27.27 21.71
N ASP A 10 -7.59 -27.66 20.50
CA ASP A 10 -6.72 -27.78 19.33
C ASP A 10 -7.46 -27.33 18.06
N VAL A 11 -7.39 -26.02 17.80
CA VAL A 11 -8.09 -25.42 16.67
C VAL A 11 -7.22 -25.48 15.42
N ASP A 12 -7.65 -26.28 14.43
CA ASP A 12 -7.09 -26.23 13.09
C ASP A 12 -7.51 -24.94 12.37
N LEU A 13 -6.59 -23.98 12.32
CA LEU A 13 -6.78 -22.68 11.66
C LEU A 13 -7.10 -22.84 10.16
N THR A 14 -6.58 -23.86 9.49
CA THR A 14 -6.84 -24.08 8.06
C THR A 14 -8.30 -24.41 7.83
N GLN A 15 -8.81 -25.41 8.54
CA GLN A 15 -10.20 -25.84 8.44
C GLN A 15 -11.17 -24.73 8.91
N VAL A 16 -10.81 -24.00 9.96
CA VAL A 16 -11.65 -22.90 10.45
C VAL A 16 -11.73 -21.77 9.43
N THR A 17 -10.62 -21.42 8.78
CA THR A 17 -10.59 -20.35 7.78
C THR A 17 -11.42 -20.71 6.55
N GLU A 18 -11.28 -21.94 6.03
CA GLU A 18 -12.05 -22.41 4.87
C GLU A 18 -13.56 -22.42 5.14
N LYS A 19 -13.98 -23.04 6.25
CA LYS A 19 -15.40 -23.03 6.65
C LYS A 19 -15.94 -21.63 6.90
N PHE A 20 -15.09 -20.74 7.42
CA PHE A 20 -15.48 -19.35 7.62
C PHE A 20 -15.74 -18.67 6.28
N LEU A 21 -14.82 -18.78 5.30
CA LEU A 21 -14.98 -18.23 3.95
C LEU A 21 -16.22 -18.78 3.23
N GLU A 22 -16.43 -20.10 3.26
CA GLU A 22 -17.64 -20.73 2.70
C GLU A 22 -18.93 -20.14 3.30
N ARG A 23 -18.90 -19.85 4.62
CA ARG A 23 -20.04 -19.25 5.31
C ARG A 23 -20.30 -17.80 4.85
N ILE A 24 -19.26 -17.04 4.49
CA ILE A 24 -19.36 -15.69 3.91
C ILE A 24 -20.03 -15.77 2.55
N GLU A 25 -19.52 -16.63 1.67
CA GLU A 25 -20.03 -16.80 0.30
C GLU A 25 -21.50 -17.21 0.31
N ALA A 26 -21.89 -18.11 1.22
CA ALA A 26 -23.27 -18.51 1.40
C ALA A 26 -24.20 -17.41 1.95
N MET A 27 -23.65 -16.37 2.59
CA MET A 27 -24.41 -15.24 3.15
C MET A 27 -24.68 -14.14 2.11
N GLY A 28 -23.80 -14.00 1.11
CA GLY A 28 -23.95 -13.07 -0.03
C GLY A 28 -24.03 -11.59 0.35
N ASP A 29 -24.53 -10.75 -0.56
CA ASP A 29 -24.62 -9.27 -0.43
C ASP A 29 -25.70 -8.76 0.56
N ARG A 30 -26.34 -9.66 1.31
CA ARG A 30 -27.57 -9.33 2.06
C ARG A 30 -27.32 -8.51 3.31
N ASP A 31 -26.08 -8.44 3.82
CA ASP A 31 -25.71 -7.67 5.01
C ASP A 31 -24.32 -7.00 4.88
N LEU A 32 -24.24 -5.90 4.12
CA LEU A 32 -23.00 -5.11 3.92
C LEU A 32 -22.24 -4.73 5.22
N PRO A 33 -22.90 -4.35 6.35
CA PRO A 33 -22.21 -4.08 7.60
C PRO A 33 -21.66 -5.33 8.30
N ALA A 34 -22.32 -6.49 8.13
CA ALA A 34 -21.81 -7.76 8.64
C ALA A 34 -20.64 -8.26 7.76
N LEU A 35 -20.70 -8.00 6.45
CA LEU A 35 -19.66 -8.32 5.47
C LEU A 35 -18.31 -7.66 5.82
N GLY A 36 -18.33 -6.41 6.28
CA GLY A 36 -17.11 -5.68 6.65
C GLY A 36 -16.32 -6.30 7.82
N ARG A 37 -17.01 -6.64 8.91
CA ARG A 37 -16.37 -7.34 10.07
C ARG A 37 -15.93 -8.75 9.70
N THR A 38 -16.72 -9.40 8.85
CA THR A 38 -16.48 -10.76 8.40
C THR A 38 -15.25 -10.83 7.49
N LEU A 39 -15.07 -9.89 6.57
CA LEU A 39 -13.87 -9.79 5.73
C LEU A 39 -12.61 -9.48 6.56
N LEU A 40 -12.75 -8.65 7.60
CA LEU A 40 -11.67 -8.41 8.57
C LEU A 40 -11.27 -9.71 9.29
N TYR A 41 -12.24 -10.48 9.82
CA TYR A 41 -11.94 -11.76 10.47
C TYR A 41 -11.31 -12.77 9.50
N ALA A 42 -11.75 -12.82 8.23
CA ALA A 42 -11.12 -13.66 7.21
C ALA A 42 -9.65 -13.28 6.98
N SER A 43 -9.35 -11.98 6.87
CA SER A 43 -7.96 -11.50 6.68
C SER A 43 -7.05 -11.82 7.86
N ILE A 44 -7.59 -11.77 9.10
CA ILE A 44 -6.84 -12.10 10.31
C ILE A 44 -6.57 -13.61 10.37
N LEU A 45 -7.58 -14.42 10.07
CA LEU A 45 -7.44 -15.88 10.02
C LEU A 45 -6.44 -16.33 8.95
N LEU A 46 -6.48 -15.73 7.75
CA LEU A 46 -5.52 -15.99 6.69
C LEU A 46 -4.10 -15.61 7.09
N ARG A 47 -3.92 -14.46 7.75
CA ARG A 47 -2.61 -14.06 8.28
C ARG A 47 -2.10 -15.05 9.32
N MET A 48 -2.93 -15.47 10.27
CA MET A 48 -2.56 -16.46 11.28
C MET A 48 -2.22 -17.82 10.65
N LYS A 49 -2.94 -18.24 9.60
CA LYS A 49 -2.59 -19.43 8.80
C LYS A 49 -1.22 -19.26 8.14
N SER A 50 -0.95 -18.12 7.51
CA SER A 50 0.35 -17.82 6.89
C SER A 50 1.48 -17.88 7.91
N ASP A 51 1.33 -17.23 9.07
CA ASP A 51 2.32 -17.24 10.15
C ASP A 51 2.55 -18.68 10.66
N SER A 52 1.50 -19.50 10.78
CA SER A 52 1.62 -20.91 11.17
C SER A 52 2.31 -21.80 10.12
N ILE A 53 2.24 -21.44 8.83
CA ILE A 53 2.91 -22.13 7.73
C ILE A 53 4.38 -21.70 7.64
N GLU A 54 4.70 -20.43 7.88
CA GLU A 54 6.09 -19.94 7.96
C GLU A 54 6.85 -20.54 9.16
N GLU A 55 6.19 -20.68 10.31
CA GLU A 55 6.72 -21.47 11.46
C GLU A 55 6.71 -23.00 11.20
N GLY A 56 6.09 -23.40 10.09
CA GLY A 56 5.99 -24.74 9.53
C GLY A 56 7.25 -25.22 8.81
N GLY A 57 7.93 -24.29 8.12
CA GLY A 57 8.96 -24.54 7.12
C GLY A 57 10.39 -24.36 7.62
N GLU A 58 10.87 -25.33 8.37
CA GLU A 58 12.26 -25.80 8.22
C GLU A 58 12.13 -27.26 7.75
N GLU A 59 11.69 -27.46 6.51
CA GLU A 59 12.12 -28.66 5.80
C GLU A 59 13.62 -28.47 5.52
N PRO A 60 14.46 -29.48 5.76
CA PRO A 60 15.88 -29.36 5.46
C PRO A 60 16.02 -29.18 3.95
N GLU A 61 16.39 -27.98 3.49
CA GLU A 61 16.93 -27.74 2.15
C GLU A 61 18.33 -28.38 2.00
N ASP A 62 18.54 -29.61 2.48
CA ASP A 62 19.84 -30.29 2.40
C ASP A 62 20.01 -31.11 1.10
N ASP A 63 18.97 -31.29 0.29
CA ASP A 63 19.07 -32.12 -0.94
C ASP A 63 19.22 -31.31 -2.25
N LEU A 64 19.16 -29.97 -2.23
CA LEU A 64 19.21 -29.14 -3.45
C LEU A 64 20.52 -28.35 -3.64
N LEU A 65 21.47 -28.45 -2.71
CA LEU A 65 22.70 -27.65 -2.73
C LEU A 65 23.96 -28.40 -3.21
N ASP A 66 23.87 -29.70 -3.51
CA ASP A 66 25.03 -30.54 -3.86
C ASP A 66 25.49 -30.44 -5.33
N GLU A 67 24.78 -29.72 -6.22
CA GLU A 67 25.11 -29.69 -7.66
C GLU A 67 25.92 -28.46 -8.12
N PHE A 68 26.26 -27.51 -7.24
CA PHE A 68 26.89 -26.24 -7.62
C PHE A 68 28.27 -25.95 -6.98
N ASP A 69 28.98 -26.94 -6.45
CA ASP A 69 30.23 -26.68 -5.69
C ASP A 69 31.53 -26.63 -6.51
N ASP A 70 31.48 -26.55 -7.85
CA ASP A 70 32.71 -26.66 -8.66
C ASP A 70 33.39 -25.34 -9.08
N VAL A 71 32.97 -24.17 -8.59
CA VAL A 71 33.68 -22.91 -8.91
C VAL A 71 33.51 -21.77 -7.90
N THR A 72 34.13 -21.83 -6.72
CA THR A 72 34.68 -20.61 -6.04
C THR A 72 35.71 -20.95 -4.95
N PRO A 73 36.95 -20.44 -4.97
CA PRO A 73 37.91 -20.65 -3.88
C PRO A 73 37.94 -19.44 -2.94
N ILE A 74 36.98 -19.29 -2.02
CA ILE A 74 37.02 -18.21 -1.02
C ILE A 74 36.58 -18.69 0.37
N VAL A 75 37.58 -18.77 1.27
CA VAL A 75 37.49 -18.91 2.74
C VAL A 75 36.84 -20.20 3.25
N ARG A 76 37.67 -21.24 3.41
CA ARG A 76 37.38 -22.35 4.32
C ARG A 76 37.18 -21.81 5.73
N ARG A 77 35.93 -21.56 6.11
CA ARG A 77 35.52 -21.46 7.51
C ARG A 77 35.88 -22.80 8.12
N ARG A 78 36.91 -22.81 8.97
CA ARG A 78 37.38 -23.99 9.69
C ARG A 78 36.19 -24.54 10.49
N THR A 79 35.51 -25.56 9.94
CA THR A 79 34.62 -26.41 10.71
C THR A 79 35.49 -27.03 11.79
N VAL A 80 35.30 -26.57 13.02
CA VAL A 80 35.90 -27.20 14.19
C VAL A 80 35.21 -28.56 14.34
N GLU A 81 35.81 -29.58 13.73
CA GLU A 81 35.46 -30.98 13.96
C GLU A 81 35.44 -31.23 15.47
N GLY A 82 34.30 -31.66 16.00
CA GLY A 82 34.16 -32.08 17.39
C GLY A 82 33.33 -31.18 18.31
N LEU A 83 32.77 -30.06 17.83
CA LEU A 83 31.68 -29.43 18.58
C LEU A 83 30.35 -30.15 18.30
N PRO A 84 29.59 -30.56 19.33
CA PRO A 84 28.23 -31.04 19.12
C PRO A 84 27.42 -29.95 18.45
N ALA A 85 26.60 -30.33 17.45
CA ALA A 85 25.67 -29.41 16.81
C ALA A 85 24.88 -28.66 17.89
N PRO A 86 24.70 -27.33 17.78
CA PRO A 86 23.93 -26.57 18.75
C PRO A 86 22.55 -27.23 18.91
N PRO A 87 21.98 -27.28 20.13
CA PRO A 87 20.70 -27.93 20.35
C PRO A 87 19.66 -27.25 19.47
N ILE A 88 19.11 -28.02 18.53
CA ILE A 88 17.99 -27.60 17.69
C ILE A 88 16.87 -27.22 18.65
N ARG A 89 16.59 -25.93 18.75
CA ARG A 89 15.48 -25.42 19.57
C ARG A 89 14.20 -25.79 18.85
N ARG A 90 13.68 -27.00 19.11
CA ARG A 90 12.31 -27.35 18.73
C ARG A 90 11.37 -26.44 19.51
N ARG A 91 10.91 -25.36 18.88
CA ARG A 91 9.76 -24.61 19.39
C ARG A 91 8.58 -25.56 19.28
N THR A 92 8.05 -25.95 20.43
CA THR A 92 6.89 -26.82 20.49
C THR A 92 5.72 -26.04 19.90
N ARG A 93 5.17 -26.49 18.75
CA ARG A 93 3.93 -25.99 18.19
C ARG A 93 2.83 -26.27 19.20
N ARG A 94 2.60 -25.34 20.13
CA ARG A 94 1.46 -25.46 21.04
C ARG A 94 0.20 -25.27 20.20
N PRO A 95 -0.76 -26.20 20.26
CA PRO A 95 -2.01 -26.04 19.55
C PRO A 95 -2.72 -24.78 20.03
N VAL A 96 -3.30 -24.03 19.11
CA VAL A 96 -4.02 -22.79 19.41
C VAL A 96 -5.38 -23.16 19.99
N THR A 97 -5.70 -22.64 21.17
CA THR A 97 -7.01 -22.85 21.78
C THR A 97 -8.05 -21.90 21.19
N LEU A 98 -9.32 -22.28 21.28
CA LEU A 98 -10.44 -21.45 20.80
C LEU A 98 -10.50 -20.10 21.52
N ASP A 99 -10.20 -20.07 22.82
CA ASP A 99 -10.20 -18.83 23.59
C ASP A 99 -9.06 -17.90 23.19
N GLU A 100 -7.88 -18.45 22.89
CA GLU A 100 -6.75 -17.68 22.33
C GLU A 100 -7.10 -17.12 20.96
N LEU A 101 -7.71 -17.92 20.08
CA LEU A 101 -8.17 -17.46 18.77
C LEU A 101 -9.18 -16.32 18.88
N ILE A 102 -10.19 -16.46 19.75
CA ILE A 102 -11.20 -15.41 19.97
C ILE A 102 -10.55 -14.16 20.56
N ALA A 103 -9.60 -14.31 21.49
CA ALA A 103 -8.89 -13.19 22.09
C ALA A 103 -8.06 -12.44 21.05
N GLU A 104 -7.34 -13.14 20.18
CA GLU A 104 -6.56 -12.55 19.10
C GLU A 104 -7.44 -11.84 18.07
N LEU A 105 -8.55 -12.46 17.65
CA LEU A 105 -9.51 -11.83 16.75
C LEU A 105 -10.04 -10.50 17.32
N LYS A 106 -10.38 -10.46 18.62
CA LYS A 106 -10.82 -9.23 19.29
C LYS A 106 -9.72 -8.18 19.40
N ARG A 107 -8.46 -8.58 19.61
CA ARG A 107 -7.31 -7.66 19.62
C ARG A 107 -7.11 -7.03 18.25
N ALA A 108 -7.13 -7.85 17.20
CA ALA A 108 -6.98 -7.41 15.83
C ALA A 108 -8.12 -6.46 15.39
N GLU A 109 -9.37 -6.75 15.81
CA GLU A 109 -10.52 -5.86 15.60
C GLU A 109 -10.28 -4.48 16.24
N LYS A 110 -9.86 -4.43 17.50
CA LYS A 110 -9.57 -3.18 18.20
C LYS A 110 -8.45 -2.36 17.54
N VAL A 111 -7.46 -3.01 16.94
CA VAL A 111 -6.40 -2.34 16.17
C VAL A 111 -6.96 -1.74 14.88
N ALA A 112 -7.81 -2.48 14.17
CA ALA A 112 -8.47 -2.00 12.96
C ALA A 112 -9.37 -0.78 13.26
N GLU A 113 -10.17 -0.83 14.33
CA GLU A 113 -11.01 0.30 14.77
C GLU A 113 -10.18 1.54 15.08
N ARG A 114 -9.06 1.39 15.79
CA ARG A 114 -8.14 2.51 16.06
C ARG A 114 -7.54 3.10 14.79
N LYS A 115 -7.25 2.29 13.77
CA LYS A 115 -6.73 2.77 12.48
C LYS A 115 -7.78 3.58 11.72
N VAL A 116 -9.03 3.10 11.70
CA VAL A 116 -10.17 3.84 11.11
C VAL A 116 -10.45 5.14 11.88
N GLY A 117 -10.39 5.11 13.21
CA GLY A 117 -10.52 6.30 14.04
C GLY A 117 -9.46 7.36 13.72
N ARG A 118 -8.19 6.96 13.67
CA ARG A 118 -7.09 7.86 13.26
C ARG A 118 -7.29 8.44 11.86
N ALA A 119 -7.71 7.63 10.89
CA ALA A 119 -7.96 8.12 9.53
C ALA A 119 -9.11 9.14 9.46
N ARG A 120 -10.10 9.05 10.37
CA ARG A 120 -11.18 10.04 10.49
C ARG A 120 -10.78 11.29 11.28
N GLU A 121 -9.86 11.16 12.23
CA GLU A 121 -9.33 12.27 13.03
C GLU A 121 -8.25 13.05 12.31
N MET A 122 -7.57 12.45 11.32
CA MET A 122 -6.68 13.18 10.42
C MET A 122 -7.52 14.13 9.57
N PRO A 123 -7.33 15.46 9.68
CA PRO A 123 -7.97 16.38 8.77
C PRO A 123 -7.56 16.02 7.34
N GLU A 124 -8.49 16.15 6.39
CA GLU A 124 -8.13 16.05 4.98
C GLU A 124 -6.98 17.03 4.71
N PRO A 125 -5.93 16.59 3.99
CA PRO A 125 -4.79 17.46 3.71
C PRO A 125 -5.30 18.71 3.02
N THR A 126 -4.97 19.86 3.60
CA THR A 126 -5.35 21.16 3.05
C THR A 126 -4.54 21.43 1.78
N VAL A 127 -5.00 22.40 0.98
CA VAL A 127 -4.24 22.90 -0.17
C VAL A 127 -2.85 23.40 0.26
N GLU A 128 -2.74 23.93 1.49
CA GLU A 128 -1.49 24.41 2.08
C GLU A 128 -0.55 23.24 2.44
N ASP A 129 -1.07 22.14 3.00
CA ASP A 129 -0.28 20.92 3.27
C ASP A 129 0.20 20.24 1.97
N ALA A 130 -0.62 20.31 0.91
CA ALA A 130 -0.23 19.81 -0.41
C ALA A 130 0.86 20.69 -1.03
N MET A 131 0.74 22.02 -0.86
CA MET A 131 1.77 22.98 -1.27
C MET A 131 3.09 22.75 -0.54
N GLU A 132 3.09 22.56 0.78
CA GLU A 132 4.32 22.35 1.56
C GLU A 132 5.09 21.10 1.09
N ARG A 133 4.38 19.98 0.89
CA ARG A 133 5.00 18.76 0.31
C ARG A 133 5.58 18.99 -1.08
N ALA A 134 4.91 19.80 -1.90
CA ALA A 134 5.41 20.14 -3.22
C ALA A 134 6.71 20.98 -3.20
N HIS A 135 6.96 21.77 -2.15
CA HIS A 135 8.23 22.47 -1.99
C HIS A 135 9.38 21.49 -1.73
N GLU A 136 9.13 20.42 -0.97
CA GLU A 136 10.12 19.38 -0.66
C GLU A 136 10.49 18.52 -1.89
N GLU A 137 9.54 18.34 -2.83
CA GLU A 137 9.72 17.51 -4.04
C GLU A 137 10.35 18.23 -5.25
N GLY A 138 10.84 19.46 -5.11
CA GLY A 138 11.52 20.19 -6.20
C GLY A 138 10.59 20.73 -7.30
N ILE A 139 9.29 20.83 -7.01
CA ILE A 139 8.26 21.24 -7.98
C ILE A 139 8.41 22.73 -8.37
N GLU A 140 9.04 23.57 -7.55
CA GLU A 140 9.26 24.98 -7.87
C GLU A 140 10.12 25.23 -9.11
N GLU A 141 11.17 24.42 -9.30
CA GLU A 141 12.05 24.58 -10.46
C GLU A 141 11.31 24.19 -11.73
N ARG A 142 10.50 23.13 -11.67
CA ARG A 142 9.58 22.72 -12.73
C ARG A 142 8.56 23.82 -13.06
N ILE A 143 7.93 24.42 -12.05
CA ILE A 143 6.99 25.54 -12.22
C ILE A 143 7.68 26.70 -12.93
N ARG A 144 8.90 27.08 -12.53
CA ARG A 144 9.66 28.15 -13.19
C ARG A 144 9.90 27.85 -14.68
N SER A 145 10.35 26.64 -15.00
CA SER A 145 10.58 26.24 -16.40
C SER A 145 9.30 26.19 -17.22
N LEU A 146 8.22 25.60 -16.68
CA LEU A 146 6.92 25.52 -17.34
C LEU A 146 6.29 26.89 -17.54
N ARG A 147 6.42 27.79 -16.56
CA ARG A 147 5.89 29.15 -16.66
C ARG A 147 6.47 29.87 -17.88
N GLY A 148 7.80 29.85 -18.05
CA GLY A 148 8.44 30.45 -19.23
C GLY A 148 7.89 29.89 -20.54
N LEU A 149 7.83 28.55 -20.65
CA LEU A 149 7.34 27.86 -21.85
C LEU A 149 5.86 28.17 -22.16
N ILE A 150 5.00 28.16 -21.13
CA ILE A 150 3.56 28.40 -21.26
C ILE A 150 3.30 29.84 -21.74
N PHE A 151 3.91 30.83 -21.08
CA PHE A 151 3.66 32.23 -21.41
C PHE A 151 4.27 32.64 -22.76
N GLU A 152 5.40 32.04 -23.17
CA GLU A 152 5.94 32.19 -24.52
C GLU A 152 4.97 31.64 -25.58
N ARG A 153 4.44 30.43 -25.37
CA ARG A 153 3.49 29.80 -26.29
C ARG A 153 2.13 30.53 -26.33
N LEU A 154 1.70 31.12 -25.21
CA LEU A 154 0.49 31.95 -25.11
C LEU A 154 0.69 33.38 -25.66
N ALA A 155 1.90 33.80 -26.02
CA ALA A 155 2.12 35.12 -26.62
C ALA A 155 1.41 35.29 -27.97
N GLY A 156 1.13 34.18 -28.68
CA GLY A 156 0.45 34.16 -29.98
C GLY A 156 -0.83 33.32 -30.05
N LYS A 157 -1.30 32.77 -28.92
CA LYS A 157 -2.49 31.89 -28.86
C LYS A 157 -3.30 32.17 -27.60
N ASP A 158 -4.63 32.06 -27.70
CA ASP A 158 -5.53 32.22 -26.53
C ASP A 158 -5.48 31.03 -25.58
N ARG A 159 -5.17 29.83 -26.11
CA ARG A 159 -5.04 28.60 -25.35
C ARG A 159 -3.98 27.68 -25.96
N ILE A 160 -3.37 26.84 -25.13
CA ILE A 160 -2.41 25.80 -25.53
C ILE A 160 -2.83 24.44 -24.97
N SER A 161 -2.40 23.37 -25.62
CA SER A 161 -2.64 22.00 -25.18
C SER A 161 -1.61 21.57 -24.14
N PHE A 162 -1.99 20.75 -23.17
CA PHE A 162 -1.03 20.12 -22.25
C PHE A 162 -0.03 19.24 -23.00
N SER A 163 -0.51 18.49 -24.00
CA SER A 163 0.33 17.68 -24.89
C SER A 163 1.38 18.51 -25.65
N ASP A 164 1.19 19.82 -25.82
CA ASP A 164 2.17 20.68 -26.49
C ASP A 164 3.38 20.99 -25.59
N LEU A 165 3.25 20.86 -24.26
CA LEU A 165 4.28 21.25 -23.30
C LEU A 165 5.45 20.25 -23.18
N GLY A 166 5.43 19.18 -23.96
CA GLY A 166 6.47 18.15 -23.97
C GLY A 166 5.95 16.83 -23.38
N GLU A 167 6.78 16.15 -22.59
CA GLU A 167 6.34 14.90 -21.96
C GLU A 167 5.18 15.14 -21.00
N SER A 168 4.10 14.38 -21.22
CA SER A 168 2.94 14.31 -20.34
C SER A 168 3.29 13.50 -19.09
N ASP A 169 4.05 14.13 -18.21
CA ASP A 169 4.45 13.57 -16.91
C ASP A 169 3.49 14.06 -15.81
N VAL A 170 3.29 13.21 -14.80
CA VAL A 170 2.46 13.49 -13.61
C VAL A 170 2.93 14.76 -12.92
N LEU A 171 4.24 14.99 -12.80
CA LEU A 171 4.79 16.17 -12.16
C LEU A 171 4.56 17.46 -12.98
N ASN A 172 4.48 17.38 -14.31
CA ASN A 172 4.06 18.51 -15.16
C ASN A 172 2.61 18.87 -14.87
N TYR A 173 1.73 17.87 -14.77
CA TYR A 173 0.33 18.07 -14.42
C TYR A 173 0.15 18.68 -13.02
N VAL A 174 0.86 18.14 -12.02
CA VAL A 174 0.84 18.67 -10.64
C VAL A 174 1.33 20.12 -10.60
N SER A 175 2.38 20.45 -11.35
CA SER A 175 2.89 21.82 -11.47
C SER A 175 1.85 22.80 -12.03
N LEU A 176 1.09 22.37 -13.05
CA LEU A 176 -0.01 23.17 -13.61
C LEU A 176 -1.15 23.36 -12.62
N LEU A 177 -1.50 22.34 -11.84
CA LEU A 177 -2.50 22.47 -10.78
C LEU A 177 -2.07 23.51 -9.74
N PHE A 178 -0.79 23.54 -9.36
CA PHE A 178 -0.27 24.56 -8.46
C PHE A 178 -0.33 25.96 -9.05
N MET A 179 0.06 26.11 -10.33
CA MET A 179 -0.05 27.40 -11.02
C MET A 179 -1.51 27.87 -11.14
N ALA A 180 -2.46 26.96 -11.39
CA ALA A 180 -3.88 27.26 -11.42
C ALA A 180 -4.42 27.64 -10.04
N GLY A 181 -4.00 26.92 -8.99
CA GLY A 181 -4.31 27.25 -7.59
C GLY A 181 -3.79 28.63 -7.16
N ARG A 182 -2.65 29.06 -7.70
CA ARG A 182 -2.07 30.41 -7.55
C ARG A 182 -2.70 31.47 -8.45
N ARG A 183 -3.70 31.11 -9.27
CA ARG A 183 -4.36 31.99 -10.25
C ARG A 183 -3.42 32.56 -11.31
N GLU A 184 -2.32 31.88 -11.63
CA GLU A 184 -1.41 32.28 -12.71
C GLU A 184 -1.95 31.86 -14.08
N ILE A 185 -2.60 30.70 -14.13
CA ILE A 185 -3.17 30.10 -15.34
C ILE A 185 -4.59 29.60 -15.07
N TRP A 186 -5.34 29.37 -16.14
CA TRP A 186 -6.64 28.73 -16.11
C TRP A 186 -6.59 27.41 -16.87
N LEU A 187 -7.15 26.36 -16.26
CA LEU A 187 -7.21 25.02 -16.84
C LEU A 187 -8.63 24.69 -17.26
N THR A 188 -8.80 24.18 -18.46
CA THR A 188 -10.11 23.76 -19.00
C THR A 188 -10.02 22.36 -19.58
N GLN A 189 -10.99 21.52 -19.25
CA GLN A 189 -11.10 20.16 -19.78
C GLN A 189 -12.56 19.90 -20.16
N GLU A 190 -12.81 19.47 -21.39
CA GLU A 190 -14.17 19.26 -21.91
C GLU A 190 -14.74 17.89 -21.55
N THR A 191 -13.88 16.88 -21.48
CA THR A 191 -14.24 15.49 -21.17
C THR A 191 -13.30 14.90 -20.11
N LEU A 192 -13.82 14.07 -19.22
CA LEU A 192 -13.00 13.39 -18.21
C LEU A 192 -11.88 12.59 -18.90
N PHE A 193 -10.65 12.76 -18.43
CA PHE A 193 -9.44 12.17 -19.02
C PHE A 193 -9.15 12.59 -20.47
N GLY A 194 -9.83 13.62 -20.96
CA GLY A 194 -9.53 14.24 -22.25
C GLY A 194 -8.36 15.21 -22.16
N GLU A 195 -8.10 15.88 -23.28
CA GLU A 195 -7.05 16.88 -23.38
C GLU A 195 -7.28 18.04 -22.39
N LEU A 196 -6.19 18.49 -21.76
CA LEU A 196 -6.18 19.60 -20.83
C LEU A 196 -5.72 20.86 -21.55
N TYR A 197 -6.54 21.90 -21.56
CA TYR A 197 -6.22 23.19 -22.16
C TYR A 197 -5.79 24.20 -21.10
N ILE A 198 -4.78 24.99 -21.44
CA ILE A 198 -4.18 25.99 -20.58
C ILE A 198 -4.38 27.37 -21.22
N SER A 199 -4.90 28.32 -20.46
CA SER A 199 -5.05 29.72 -20.86
C SER A 199 -4.58 30.66 -19.75
N ARG A 200 -4.50 31.95 -20.03
CA ARG A 200 -4.24 32.96 -19.00
C ARG A 200 -5.41 33.00 -18.02
N HIS A 201 -5.12 33.23 -16.74
CA HIS A 201 -6.17 33.43 -15.74
C HIS A 201 -6.92 34.74 -16.01
N PRO A 202 -8.26 34.76 -16.00
CA PRO A 202 -9.05 35.96 -16.35
C PRO A 202 -8.82 37.13 -15.40
N ASP A 203 -8.62 36.85 -14.10
CA ASP A 203 -8.33 37.86 -13.06
C ASP A 203 -6.85 37.89 -12.64
N GLY A 204 -5.97 37.17 -13.34
CA GLY A 204 -4.56 37.06 -12.96
C GLY A 204 -3.75 38.25 -13.49
N GLU A 205 -2.82 38.76 -12.70
CA GLU A 205 -1.72 39.56 -13.23
C GLU A 205 -0.94 38.65 -14.18
N GLY A 206 -1.26 38.68 -15.48
CA GLY A 206 -0.56 37.95 -16.53
C GLY A 206 0.86 38.47 -16.77
N VAL A 207 1.52 38.98 -15.73
CA VAL A 207 2.86 39.54 -15.75
C VAL A 207 3.79 38.48 -15.17
N PRO A 208 4.85 38.09 -15.90
CA PRO A 208 5.90 37.30 -15.29
C PRO A 208 6.53 38.16 -14.19
N LEU A 209 6.37 37.75 -12.93
CA LEU A 209 7.28 38.21 -11.87
C LEU A 209 8.69 37.76 -12.29
N ALA A 210 9.49 38.76 -12.64
CA ALA A 210 10.87 38.64 -13.11
C ALA A 210 11.78 37.91 -12.11
#